data_AF-A0A2D3W2M8-F1
#
_entry.id   AF-A0A2D3W2M8-F1
#
_cell.length_a   1.000
_cell.length_b   1.000
_cell.length_c   1.000
_cell.angle_alpha   90.00
_cell.angle_beta   90.00
_cell.angle_gamma   90.00
#
_symmetry.space_group_name_H-M   'P 1'
#
loop_
_entity.id
_entity.type
_entity.pdbx_description
1 polymer ?
#
loop_
_entity_poly.entity_id
_entity_poly.type
_entity_poly.pdbx_seq_one_letter_code
_entity_poly.pdbx_strand_id
1 'polypeptide(L)'
;MNYKIYHLSHTDLDGYGCQMVVKNYFESVNYYNSNYGKEINERFNEILEDIEKEDKQNNLILITDLNLTVEQAKELEGKIRVHEREIKLILLDHHKSGQDCDEEFGWYYLDHTRSATQITYDFFSSFMGGNKALAKLVKVINAVDIWLEDDSDFELGKVCLGLISNAKEINRIMFPEENSFYMFALLEKIQPFFTSLNPHIVLDEQIHLLKKEFFKLDEQDDTLSNLVSKYNVTLLSKNKQAMAIEYEGHKGILTYNIGNVSIIGNDFLKENSDFHFFMDVTSRKTISIRANGKVDVSKMAAKLGNGGGHPNASGGLLNSFKDGFIYNDIKKQINDIILSKELKNGK
;
A
#
# COMPACT_ATOMS: atom_id res chain seq x y z
N MET A 1 10.50 -8.47 23.18
CA MET A 1 10.94 -7.06 23.29
C MET A 1 9.76 -6.20 23.72
N ASN A 2 9.97 -5.17 24.55
CA ASN A 2 8.90 -4.26 25.01
C ASN A 2 8.72 -3.03 24.09
N TYR A 3 8.99 -3.18 22.78
CA TYR A 3 8.85 -2.11 21.79
C TYR A 3 7.64 -2.38 20.89
N LYS A 4 6.93 -1.32 20.50
CA LYS A 4 6.07 -1.33 19.31
C LYS A 4 6.94 -0.95 18.11
N ILE A 5 6.85 -1.72 17.01
CA ILE A 5 7.63 -1.45 15.80
C ILE A 5 6.74 -0.78 14.76
N TYR A 6 7.24 0.29 14.17
CA TYR A 6 6.66 1.01 13.03
C TYR A 6 7.64 0.83 11.87
N HIS A 7 7.31 -0.08 10.95
CA HIS A 7 8.22 -0.53 9.90
C HIS A 7 7.82 0.09 8.56
N LEU A 8 8.57 1.11 8.14
CA LEU A 8 8.48 1.70 6.82
C LEU A 8 9.41 0.98 5.85
N SER A 9 8.88 0.51 4.72
CA SER A 9 9.67 -0.13 3.67
C SER A 9 9.29 0.35 2.28
N HIS A 10 10.07 -0.01 1.26
CA HIS A 10 9.70 0.24 -0.13
C HIS A 10 8.48 -0.61 -0.57
N THR A 11 8.06 -0.47 -1.83
CA THR A 11 6.79 -1.04 -2.33
C THR A 11 6.94 -2.19 -3.32
N ASP A 12 8.16 -2.66 -3.56
CA ASP A 12 8.48 -3.77 -4.46
C ASP A 12 8.82 -5.06 -3.67
N LEU A 13 9.42 -6.03 -4.38
CA LEU A 13 9.75 -7.32 -3.79
C LEU A 13 10.73 -7.21 -2.63
N ASP A 14 11.77 -6.36 -2.74
CA ASP A 14 12.77 -6.22 -1.68
C ASP A 14 12.17 -5.47 -0.48
N GLY A 15 11.37 -4.43 -0.72
CA GLY A 15 10.65 -3.72 0.33
C GLY A 15 9.71 -4.62 1.14
N TYR A 16 8.85 -5.40 0.47
CA TYR A 16 7.98 -6.37 1.15
C TYR A 16 8.76 -7.57 1.73
N GLY A 17 9.89 -7.93 1.14
CA GLY A 17 10.80 -8.95 1.66
C GLY A 17 11.37 -8.57 3.03
N CYS A 18 11.76 -7.30 3.22
CA CYS A 18 12.17 -6.76 4.52
C CYS A 18 11.06 -6.94 5.57
N GLN A 19 9.81 -6.61 5.21
CA GLN A 19 8.67 -6.72 6.11
C GLN A 19 8.37 -8.18 6.48
N MET A 20 8.53 -9.12 5.54
CA MET A 20 8.44 -10.57 5.80
C MET A 20 9.49 -11.04 6.81
N VAL A 21 10.72 -10.53 6.73
CA VAL A 21 11.77 -10.82 7.72
C VAL A 21 11.35 -10.33 9.10
N VAL A 22 10.88 -9.09 9.21
CA VAL A 22 10.47 -8.50 10.50
C VAL A 22 9.26 -9.25 11.09
N LYS A 23 8.28 -9.60 10.25
CA LYS A 23 7.10 -10.39 10.64
C LYS A 23 7.47 -11.74 11.27
N ASN A 24 8.54 -12.38 10.80
CA ASN A 24 9.01 -13.65 11.36
C ASN A 24 9.51 -13.54 12.81
N TYR A 25 10.04 -12.37 13.21
CA TYR A 25 10.62 -12.18 14.54
C TYR A 25 9.70 -11.40 15.50
N PHE A 26 8.71 -10.68 15.00
CA PHE A 26 7.88 -9.77 15.80
C PHE A 26 6.40 -9.84 15.40
N GLU A 27 5.52 -9.99 16.40
CA GLU A 27 4.07 -9.98 16.22
C GLU A 27 3.47 -8.55 16.27
N SER A 28 4.09 -7.65 17.03
CA SER A 28 3.56 -6.31 17.30
C SER A 28 4.21 -5.25 16.40
N VAL A 29 3.84 -5.26 15.12
CA VAL A 29 4.39 -4.37 14.08
C VAL A 29 3.27 -3.65 13.33
N ASN A 30 3.43 -2.34 13.11
CA ASN A 30 2.64 -1.59 12.13
C ASN A 30 3.50 -1.41 10.87
N TYR A 31 2.97 -1.83 9.73
CA TYR A 31 3.68 -1.77 8.45
C TYR A 31 3.24 -0.55 7.65
N TYR A 32 4.22 0.15 7.10
CA TYR A 32 4.04 1.30 6.22
C TYR A 32 4.86 1.06 4.97
N ASN A 33 4.38 1.55 3.84
CA ASN A 33 5.10 1.48 2.58
C ASN A 33 5.15 2.84 1.91
N SER A 34 6.27 3.11 1.26
CA SER A 34 6.48 4.34 0.50
C SER A 34 7.22 4.03 -0.79
N ASN A 35 6.92 4.80 -1.83
CA ASN A 35 7.87 5.01 -2.91
C ASN A 35 8.83 6.16 -2.50
N TYR A 36 9.54 6.75 -3.44
CA TYR A 36 10.49 7.82 -3.17
C TYR A 36 9.85 9.22 -3.05
N GLY A 37 10.64 10.16 -2.54
CA GLY A 37 10.31 11.58 -2.55
C GLY A 37 9.32 11.98 -1.45
N LYS A 38 8.30 12.77 -1.82
CA LYS A 38 7.38 13.39 -0.85
C LYS A 38 6.58 12.38 -0.03
N GLU A 39 6.30 11.19 -0.59
CA GLU A 39 5.58 10.12 0.09
C GLU A 39 6.29 9.71 1.40
N ILE A 40 7.62 9.69 1.42
CA ILE A 40 8.42 9.34 2.61
C ILE A 40 8.10 10.28 3.78
N ASN A 41 8.09 11.59 3.54
CA ASN A 41 7.83 12.57 4.59
C ASN A 41 6.39 12.50 5.09
N GLU A 42 5.43 12.18 4.21
CA GLU A 42 4.04 11.95 4.61
C GLU A 42 3.93 10.70 5.51
N ARG A 43 4.64 9.61 5.18
CA ARG A 43 4.70 8.42 6.04
C ARG A 43 5.38 8.67 7.37
N PHE A 44 6.42 9.51 7.42
CA PHE A 44 7.01 9.92 8.70
C PHE A 44 6.00 10.60 9.61
N ASN A 45 5.19 11.52 9.06
CA ASN A 45 4.16 12.19 9.85
C ASN A 45 3.11 11.20 10.34
N GLU A 46 2.62 10.31 9.47
CA GLU A 46 1.65 9.28 9.83
C GLU A 46 2.17 8.35 10.94
N ILE A 47 3.43 7.89 10.84
CA ILE A 47 4.08 7.06 11.86
C ILE A 47 4.14 7.79 13.20
N LEU A 48 4.55 9.06 13.21
CA LEU A 48 4.65 9.85 14.45
C LEU A 48 3.28 10.10 15.08
N GLU A 49 2.26 10.41 14.29
CA GLU A 49 0.88 10.54 14.76
C GLU A 49 0.34 9.22 15.34
N ASP A 50 0.72 8.07 14.79
CA ASP A 50 0.31 6.78 15.32
C ASP A 50 1.08 6.39 16.58
N ILE A 51 2.34 6.84 16.74
CA ILE A 51 3.09 6.71 18.00
C ILE A 51 2.47 7.57 19.09
N GLU A 52 1.98 8.78 18.76
CA GLU A 52 1.33 9.66 19.74
C GLU A 52 0.07 9.01 20.35
N LYS A 53 -0.70 8.29 19.53
CA LYS A 53 -1.93 7.58 19.93
C LYS A 53 -1.67 6.25 20.66
N GLU A 54 -0.44 5.76 20.69
CA GLU A 54 -0.08 4.46 21.27
C GLU A 54 0.11 4.54 22.79
N ASP A 55 -0.29 3.49 23.50
CA ASP A 55 -0.18 3.44 24.96
C ASP A 55 1.24 3.07 25.42
N LYS A 56 2.00 2.38 24.55
CA LYS A 56 3.38 1.97 24.83
C LYS A 56 4.34 3.16 24.82
N GLN A 57 5.17 3.22 25.86
CA GLN A 57 6.19 4.26 25.99
C GLN A 57 7.39 4.05 25.05
N ASN A 58 7.70 2.79 24.70
CA ASN A 58 8.89 2.43 23.94
C ASN A 58 8.53 2.07 22.49
N ASN A 59 9.02 2.86 21.56
CA ASN A 59 8.70 2.74 20.13
C ASN A 59 9.98 2.61 19.30
N LEU A 60 9.92 1.83 18.22
CA LEU A 60 10.99 1.68 17.24
C LEU A 60 10.43 2.02 15.86
N ILE A 61 11.00 3.05 15.24
CA ILE A 61 10.86 3.28 13.81
C ILE A 61 11.98 2.50 13.13
N LEU A 62 11.58 1.54 12.29
CA LEU A 62 12.47 0.78 11.42
C LEU A 62 12.21 1.20 9.98
N ILE A 63 13.24 1.65 9.28
CA ILE A 63 13.17 1.99 7.85
C ILE A 63 14.03 0.97 7.09
N THR A 64 13.50 0.38 6.02
CA THR A 64 14.24 -0.53 5.16
C THR A 64 14.05 -0.20 3.70
N ASP A 65 15.06 -0.48 2.88
CA ASP A 65 14.97 -0.35 1.40
C ASP A 65 14.62 1.06 0.89
N LEU A 66 14.92 2.08 1.69
CA LEU A 66 14.62 3.46 1.38
C LEU A 66 15.80 4.33 1.76
N ASN A 67 16.34 5.03 0.77
CA ASN A 67 17.33 6.06 1.04
C ASN A 67 16.66 7.39 1.43
N LEU A 68 17.29 8.09 2.37
CA LEU A 68 16.89 9.43 2.77
C LEU A 68 17.86 10.45 2.23
N THR A 69 17.38 11.65 1.91
CA THR A 69 18.28 12.81 1.84
C THR A 69 18.68 13.23 3.26
N VAL A 70 19.83 13.89 3.40
CA VAL A 70 20.29 14.47 4.68
C VAL A 70 19.23 15.41 5.28
N GLU A 71 18.49 16.14 4.45
CA GLU A 71 17.39 17.00 4.90
C GLU A 71 16.25 16.19 5.52
N GLN A 72 15.82 15.11 4.86
CA GLN A 72 14.77 14.21 5.38
C GLN A 72 15.22 13.54 6.69
N ALA A 73 16.47 13.10 6.77
CA ALA A 73 17.04 12.51 7.98
C ALA A 73 17.06 13.50 9.16
N LYS A 74 17.52 14.74 8.93
CA LYS A 74 17.51 15.82 9.94
C LYS A 74 16.11 16.19 10.38
N GLU A 75 15.16 16.25 9.44
CA GLU A 75 13.76 16.53 9.74
C GLU A 75 13.17 15.44 10.65
N LEU A 76 13.37 14.16 10.31
CA LEU A 76 12.87 13.04 11.09
C LEU A 76 13.50 12.98 12.49
N GLU A 77 14.83 13.06 12.59
CA GLU A 77 15.53 13.05 13.89
C GLU A 77 15.12 14.25 14.76
N GLY A 78 14.93 15.42 14.14
CA GLY A 78 14.42 16.62 14.81
C GLY A 78 13.03 16.41 15.41
N LYS A 79 12.11 15.79 14.66
CA LYS A 79 10.76 15.45 15.14
C LYS A 79 10.79 14.41 16.25
N ILE A 80 11.62 13.37 16.11
CA ILE A 80 11.81 12.33 17.13
C ILE A 80 12.32 12.93 18.45
N ARG A 81 13.30 13.85 18.39
CA ARG A 81 13.91 14.45 19.59
C ARG A 81 12.94 15.24 20.45
N VAL A 82 11.93 15.86 19.83
CA VAL A 82 10.91 16.67 20.53
C VAL A 82 9.63 15.89 20.80
N HIS A 83 9.57 14.63 20.42
CA HIS A 83 8.40 13.77 20.63
C HIS A 83 8.27 13.40 22.12
N GLU A 84 7.04 13.30 22.62
CA GLU A 84 6.79 13.00 24.05
C GLU A 84 7.08 11.54 24.43
N ARG A 85 7.05 10.64 23.44
CA ARG A 85 7.32 9.20 23.58
C ARG A 85 8.77 8.87 23.27
N GLU A 86 9.32 7.82 23.90
CA GLU A 86 10.65 7.32 23.58
C GLU A 86 10.62 6.59 22.24
N ILE A 87 11.35 7.12 21.26
CA ILE A 87 11.44 6.55 19.90
C ILE A 87 12.90 6.24 19.59
N LYS A 88 13.17 4.98 19.26
CA LYS A 88 14.41 4.56 18.58
C LYS A 88 14.22 4.60 17.08
N LEU A 89 15.29 4.90 16.36
CA LEU A 89 15.33 4.91 14.91
C LEU A 89 16.43 3.95 14.45
N ILE A 90 16.12 3.11 13.46
CA ILE A 90 17.07 2.26 12.75
C ILE A 90 16.70 2.32 11.27
N LEU A 91 17.69 2.49 10.40
CA LEU A 91 17.53 2.40 8.96
C LEU A 91 18.53 1.39 8.39
N LEU A 92 18.04 0.43 7.59
CA LEU A 92 18.83 -0.58 6.89
C LEU A 92 18.59 -0.48 5.39
N ASP A 93 19.60 -0.08 4.63
CA ASP A 93 19.45 0.24 3.20
C ASP A 93 20.65 -0.23 2.38
N HIS A 94 20.48 -0.29 1.06
CA HIS A 94 21.50 -0.70 0.09
C HIS A 94 21.75 0.34 -1.02
N HIS A 95 20.93 1.38 -1.11
CA HIS A 95 21.05 2.40 -2.14
C HIS A 95 22.26 3.30 -1.89
N LYS A 96 23.23 3.28 -2.82
CA LYS A 96 24.46 4.10 -2.72
C LYS A 96 24.20 5.61 -2.55
N SER A 97 23.04 6.11 -2.95
CA SER A 97 22.61 7.50 -2.73
C SER A 97 22.41 7.87 -1.25
N GLY A 98 22.38 6.90 -0.33
CA GLY A 98 22.31 7.11 1.11
C GLY A 98 23.67 7.33 1.81
N GLN A 99 24.80 7.33 1.08
CA GLN A 99 26.15 7.40 1.67
C GLN A 99 26.34 8.58 2.63
N ASP A 100 25.89 9.78 2.25
CA ASP A 100 26.02 10.97 3.10
C ASP A 100 25.26 10.80 4.43
N CYS A 101 24.13 10.08 4.43
CA CYS A 101 23.36 9.80 5.63
C CYS A 101 24.03 8.71 6.49
N ASP A 102 24.59 7.67 5.89
CA ASP A 102 25.35 6.62 6.60
C ASP A 102 26.57 7.18 7.35
N GLU A 103 27.27 8.15 6.75
CA GLU A 103 28.40 8.83 7.37
C GLU A 103 28.00 9.81 8.50
N GLU A 104 26.82 10.43 8.39
CA GLU A 104 26.35 11.45 9.34
C GLU A 104 25.56 10.88 10.52
N PHE A 105 24.76 9.82 10.31
CA PHE A 105 23.79 9.33 11.29
C PHE A 105 24.07 7.90 11.74
N GLY A 106 24.41 7.73 13.04
CA GLY A 106 24.73 6.40 13.60
C GLY A 106 23.57 5.38 13.64
N TRP A 107 22.36 5.79 13.30
CA TRP A 107 21.19 4.91 13.15
C TRP A 107 20.94 4.47 11.69
N TYR A 108 21.70 5.01 10.74
CA TYR A 108 21.66 4.67 9.33
C TYR A 108 22.74 3.64 9.05
N TYR A 109 22.36 2.51 8.45
CA TYR A 109 23.29 1.46 8.03
C TYR A 109 23.11 1.18 6.55
N LEU A 110 24.20 1.35 5.79
CA LEU A 110 24.26 1.15 4.35
C LEU A 110 25.14 -0.04 3.96
N ASP A 111 24.61 -0.96 3.14
CA ASP A 111 25.40 -1.98 2.45
C ASP A 111 24.90 -2.21 1.02
N HIS A 112 25.62 -1.70 0.03
CA HIS A 112 25.25 -1.79 -1.38
C HIS A 112 25.62 -3.12 -2.06
N THR A 113 26.12 -4.11 -1.31
CA THR A 113 26.54 -5.41 -1.87
C THR A 113 25.47 -6.50 -1.74
N ARG A 114 24.36 -6.19 -1.06
CA ARG A 114 23.26 -7.09 -0.75
C ARG A 114 21.93 -6.34 -0.90
N SER A 115 20.83 -7.06 -1.07
CA SER A 115 19.49 -6.44 -1.03
C SER A 115 19.13 -6.01 0.40
N ALA A 116 18.20 -5.06 0.55
CA ALA A 116 17.70 -4.64 1.85
C ALA A 116 17.05 -5.80 2.62
N THR A 117 16.40 -6.75 1.94
CA THR A 117 15.88 -7.97 2.56
C THR A 117 16.99 -8.80 3.19
N GLN A 118 18.11 -8.98 2.48
CA GLN A 118 19.27 -9.73 2.98
C GLN A 118 19.91 -9.01 4.17
N ILE A 119 20.08 -7.69 4.10
CA ILE A 119 20.60 -6.87 5.21
C ILE A 119 19.69 -7.03 6.45
N THR A 120 18.39 -6.89 6.26
CA THR A 120 17.38 -7.00 7.32
C THR A 120 17.41 -8.39 7.96
N TYR A 121 17.52 -9.45 7.14
CA TYR A 121 17.63 -10.83 7.63
C TYR A 121 18.89 -11.06 8.45
N ASP A 122 20.05 -10.62 7.96
CA ASP A 122 21.33 -10.80 8.65
C ASP A 122 21.35 -10.00 9.96
N PHE A 123 20.80 -8.79 9.97
CA PHE A 123 20.66 -7.96 11.16
C PHE A 123 19.89 -8.72 12.26
N PHE A 124 18.63 -9.12 12.00
CA PHE A 124 17.81 -9.76 13.04
C PHE A 124 18.24 -11.19 13.37
N SER A 125 18.64 -11.99 12.38
CA SER A 125 19.04 -13.38 12.62
C SER A 125 20.30 -13.50 13.47
N SER A 126 21.19 -12.49 13.43
CA SER A 126 22.44 -12.48 14.22
C SER A 126 22.20 -12.55 15.74
N PHE A 127 21.08 -12.03 16.23
CA PHE A 127 20.73 -12.03 17.66
C PHE A 127 19.41 -12.73 17.99
N MET A 128 18.56 -13.06 17.01
CA MET A 128 17.30 -13.79 17.20
C MET A 128 17.39 -15.27 16.74
N GLY A 129 18.44 -15.65 16.02
CA GLY A 129 18.58 -16.97 15.39
C GLY A 129 17.95 -17.04 13.99
N GLY A 130 18.51 -17.87 13.11
CA GLY A 130 18.05 -17.97 11.71
C GLY A 130 16.84 -18.88 11.50
N ASN A 131 16.10 -18.65 10.40
CA ASN A 131 15.00 -19.49 9.92
C ASN A 131 15.29 -19.97 8.50
N LYS A 132 15.31 -21.29 8.27
CA LYS A 132 15.68 -21.87 6.96
C LYS A 132 14.72 -21.53 5.82
N ALA A 133 13.41 -21.52 6.08
CA ALA A 133 12.42 -21.17 5.07
C ALA A 133 12.55 -19.69 4.68
N LEU A 134 12.66 -18.82 5.69
CA LEU A 134 12.90 -17.39 5.48
C LEU A 134 14.22 -17.15 4.73
N ALA A 135 15.30 -17.84 5.10
CA ALA A 135 16.61 -17.71 4.44
C ALA A 135 16.55 -18.04 2.94
N LYS A 136 15.72 -19.02 2.53
CA LYS A 136 15.54 -19.33 1.11
C LYS A 136 14.83 -18.19 0.37
N LEU A 137 13.76 -17.64 0.95
CA LEU A 137 13.08 -16.46 0.38
C LEU A 137 14.04 -15.28 0.25
N VAL A 138 14.80 -15.00 1.30
CA VAL A 138 15.82 -13.94 1.33
C VAL A 138 16.84 -14.12 0.20
N LYS A 139 17.37 -15.34 0.00
CA LYS A 139 18.32 -15.63 -1.09
C LYS A 139 17.71 -15.39 -2.48
N VAL A 140 16.46 -15.80 -2.69
CA VAL A 140 15.73 -15.60 -3.95
C VAL A 140 15.53 -14.12 -4.25
N ILE A 141 15.15 -13.33 -3.24
CA ILE A 141 14.99 -11.87 -3.37
C ILE A 141 16.34 -11.22 -3.66
N ASN A 142 17.37 -11.54 -2.88
CA ASN A 142 18.70 -10.98 -3.07
C ASN A 142 19.24 -11.26 -4.48
N ALA A 143 19.07 -12.47 -5.00
CA ALA A 143 19.54 -12.84 -6.33
C ALA A 143 18.96 -11.92 -7.43
N VAL A 144 17.65 -11.68 -7.42
CA VAL A 144 17.02 -10.82 -8.44
C VAL A 144 17.29 -9.34 -8.21
N ASP A 145 17.32 -8.91 -6.96
CA ASP A 145 17.43 -7.50 -6.59
C ASP A 145 18.79 -6.91 -6.98
N ILE A 146 19.90 -7.60 -6.64
CA ILE A 146 21.25 -7.15 -7.01
C ILE A 146 21.74 -7.72 -8.35
N TRP A 147 20.83 -8.33 -9.13
CA TRP A 147 21.08 -8.83 -10.48
C TRP A 147 22.16 -9.93 -10.60
N LEU A 148 22.09 -10.97 -9.76
CA LEU A 148 22.98 -12.14 -9.82
C LEU A 148 22.53 -13.14 -10.89
N GLU A 149 22.74 -12.81 -12.16
CA GLU A 149 22.24 -13.61 -13.30
C GLU A 149 22.68 -15.09 -13.32
N ASP A 150 23.87 -15.38 -12.78
CA ASP A 150 24.41 -16.73 -12.69
C ASP A 150 23.93 -17.50 -11.44
N ASP A 151 23.21 -16.87 -10.51
CA ASP A 151 22.65 -17.57 -9.34
C ASP A 151 21.45 -18.44 -9.77
N SER A 152 21.47 -19.70 -9.32
CA SER A 152 20.37 -20.67 -9.47
C SER A 152 18.97 -20.15 -9.10
N ASP A 153 18.89 -19.14 -8.23
CA ASP A 153 17.64 -18.55 -7.74
C ASP A 153 17.17 -17.33 -8.53
N PHE A 154 17.98 -16.82 -9.47
CA PHE A 154 17.69 -15.59 -10.21
C PHE A 154 16.37 -15.66 -11.01
N GLU A 155 16.18 -16.74 -11.78
CA GLU A 155 14.95 -16.95 -12.56
C GLU A 155 13.70 -17.04 -11.67
N LEU A 156 13.81 -17.69 -10.51
CA LEU A 156 12.72 -17.75 -9.54
C LEU A 156 12.45 -16.37 -8.93
N GLY A 157 13.50 -15.60 -8.65
CA GLY A 157 13.39 -14.23 -8.19
C GLY A 157 12.66 -13.32 -9.18
N LYS A 158 12.89 -13.46 -10.49
CA LYS A 158 12.13 -12.74 -11.52
C LYS A 158 10.63 -13.04 -11.49
N VAL A 159 10.26 -14.30 -11.27
CA VAL A 159 8.84 -14.69 -11.12
C VAL A 159 8.24 -14.06 -9.85
N CYS A 160 8.97 -14.06 -8.73
CA CYS A 160 8.55 -13.40 -7.48
C CYS A 160 8.39 -11.88 -7.67
N LEU A 161 9.32 -11.25 -8.39
CA LEU A 161 9.29 -9.81 -8.70
C LEU A 161 8.08 -9.48 -9.57
N GLY A 162 7.81 -10.31 -10.58
CA GLY A 162 6.63 -10.20 -11.44
C GLY A 162 5.33 -10.37 -10.67
N LEU A 163 5.27 -11.30 -9.73
CA LEU A 163 4.11 -11.52 -8.86
C LEU A 163 3.79 -10.27 -8.02
N ILE A 164 4.77 -9.77 -7.25
CA ILE A 164 4.57 -8.63 -6.35
C ILE A 164 4.28 -7.34 -7.13
N SER A 165 5.02 -7.07 -8.21
CA SER A 165 4.82 -5.87 -9.04
C SER A 165 3.43 -5.81 -9.70
N ASN A 166 2.78 -6.96 -9.90
CA ASN A 166 1.46 -7.06 -10.53
C ASN A 166 0.32 -7.37 -9.53
N ALA A 167 0.60 -7.46 -8.23
CA ALA A 167 -0.39 -7.70 -7.17
C ALA A 167 -1.14 -6.40 -6.80
N LYS A 168 -1.88 -5.83 -7.76
CA LYS A 168 -2.56 -4.52 -7.64
C LYS A 168 -4.06 -4.63 -7.34
N GLU A 169 -4.55 -5.81 -7.00
CA GLU A 169 -5.97 -6.09 -6.78
C GLU A 169 -6.56 -5.39 -5.54
N ILE A 170 -5.72 -5.07 -4.54
CA ILE A 170 -6.09 -4.28 -3.36
C ILE A 170 -5.31 -2.98 -3.40
N ASN A 171 -6.00 -1.85 -3.37
CA ASN A 171 -5.38 -0.54 -3.47
C ASN A 171 -4.64 -0.16 -2.18
N ARG A 172 -3.31 0.04 -2.27
CA ARG A 172 -2.44 0.34 -1.11
C ARG A 172 -2.73 1.66 -0.39
N ILE A 173 -3.33 2.65 -1.07
CA ILE A 173 -3.64 3.96 -0.47
C ILE A 173 -4.95 3.87 0.30
N MET A 174 -5.94 3.16 -0.25
CA MET A 174 -7.25 2.99 0.39
C MET A 174 -7.24 1.95 1.51
N PHE A 175 -6.48 0.88 1.32
CA PHE A 175 -6.46 -0.31 2.18
C PHE A 175 -5.01 -0.77 2.45
N PRO A 176 -4.17 0.05 3.11
CA PRO A 176 -2.75 -0.24 3.31
C PRO A 176 -2.51 -1.54 4.10
N GLU A 177 -3.31 -1.78 5.15
CA GLU A 177 -3.21 -3.00 5.96
C GLU A 177 -3.61 -4.25 5.15
N GLU A 178 -4.75 -4.21 4.46
CA GLU A 178 -5.19 -5.34 3.64
C GLU A 178 -4.27 -5.58 2.43
N ASN A 179 -3.67 -4.53 1.87
CA ASN A 179 -2.66 -4.65 0.81
C ASN A 179 -1.40 -5.36 1.33
N SER A 180 -0.86 -4.93 2.48
CA SER A 180 0.30 -5.57 3.10
C SER A 180 0.01 -7.04 3.44
N PHE A 181 -1.18 -7.33 3.99
CA PHE A 181 -1.62 -8.69 4.27
C PHE A 181 -1.66 -9.55 3.00
N TYR A 182 -2.15 -9.00 1.88
CA TYR A 182 -2.15 -9.70 0.60
C TYR A 182 -0.74 -9.99 0.08
N MET A 183 0.17 -9.03 0.15
CA MET A 183 1.57 -9.23 -0.23
C MET A 183 2.23 -10.32 0.62
N PHE A 184 2.01 -10.30 1.94
CA PHE A 184 2.54 -11.34 2.83
C PHE A 184 1.94 -12.71 2.53
N ALA A 185 0.63 -12.79 2.31
CA ALA A 185 -0.03 -14.04 1.97
C ALA A 185 0.51 -14.64 0.67
N LEU A 186 0.79 -13.81 -0.34
CA LEU A 186 1.45 -14.26 -1.56
C LEU A 186 2.87 -14.77 -1.27
N LEU A 187 3.71 -13.99 -0.58
CA LEU A 187 5.10 -14.37 -0.25
C LEU A 187 5.19 -15.62 0.64
N GLU A 188 4.19 -15.89 1.48
CA GLU A 188 4.07 -17.13 2.24
C GLU A 188 3.69 -18.30 1.35
N LYS A 189 2.67 -18.12 0.49
CA LYS A 189 2.15 -19.18 -0.38
C LYS A 189 3.12 -19.62 -1.47
N ILE A 190 4.06 -18.78 -1.90
CA ILE A 190 5.04 -19.16 -2.93
C ILE A 190 6.19 -20.02 -2.40
N GLN A 191 6.53 -19.93 -1.10
CA GLN A 191 7.70 -20.60 -0.53
C GLN A 191 7.71 -22.14 -0.71
N PRO A 192 6.57 -22.86 -0.59
CA PRO A 192 6.52 -24.30 -0.87
C PRO A 192 6.98 -24.68 -2.30
N PHE A 193 6.86 -23.76 -3.27
CA PHE A 193 7.30 -24.04 -4.64
C PHE A 193 8.82 -24.00 -4.81
N PHE A 194 9.56 -23.35 -3.89
CA PHE A 194 11.00 -23.09 -4.03
C PHE A 194 11.85 -24.36 -4.04
N THR A 195 11.33 -25.48 -3.54
CA THR A 195 11.99 -26.80 -3.54
C THR A 195 11.50 -27.72 -4.65
N SER A 196 10.61 -27.25 -5.53
CA SER A 196 10.11 -28.03 -6.67
C SER A 196 11.18 -28.17 -7.75
N LEU A 197 11.05 -29.19 -8.60
CA LEU A 197 11.82 -29.25 -9.84
C LEU A 197 11.40 -28.09 -10.75
N ASN A 198 12.35 -27.31 -11.25
CA ASN A 198 12.11 -26.09 -12.05
C ASN A 198 11.16 -25.10 -11.34
N PRO A 199 11.52 -24.57 -10.16
CA PRO A 199 10.60 -23.85 -9.28
C PRO A 199 10.02 -22.58 -9.92
N HIS A 200 10.79 -21.90 -10.78
CA HIS A 200 10.33 -20.72 -11.51
C HIS A 200 9.20 -21.03 -12.49
N ILE A 201 9.28 -22.16 -13.22
CA ILE A 201 8.23 -22.58 -14.16
C ILE A 201 6.97 -22.97 -13.39
N VAL A 202 7.12 -23.82 -12.37
CA VAL A 202 5.97 -24.29 -11.59
C VAL A 202 5.27 -23.13 -10.90
N LEU A 203 6.02 -22.18 -10.31
CA LEU A 203 5.41 -21.02 -9.68
C LEU A 203 4.68 -20.14 -10.70
N ASP A 204 5.30 -19.84 -11.85
CA ASP A 204 4.70 -19.00 -12.89
C ASP A 204 3.33 -19.53 -13.35
N GLU A 205 3.22 -20.84 -13.57
CA GLU A 205 1.96 -21.50 -13.93
C GLU A 205 0.89 -21.42 -12.83
N GLN A 206 1.29 -21.35 -11.55
CA GLN A 206 0.39 -21.40 -10.41
C GLN A 206 -0.08 -20.01 -9.92
N ILE A 207 0.56 -18.92 -10.35
CA ILE A 207 0.25 -17.55 -9.88
C ILE A 207 -1.24 -17.23 -9.97
N HIS A 208 -1.89 -17.57 -11.07
CA HIS A 208 -3.31 -17.27 -11.25
C HIS A 208 -4.19 -17.96 -10.19
N LEU A 209 -3.87 -19.23 -9.89
CA LEU A 209 -4.59 -20.02 -8.88
C LEU A 209 -4.33 -19.47 -7.48
N LEU A 210 -3.09 -19.15 -7.13
CA LEU A 210 -2.73 -18.58 -5.82
C LEU A 210 -3.47 -17.28 -5.54
N LYS A 211 -3.58 -16.40 -6.55
CA LYS A 211 -4.35 -15.15 -6.44
C LYS A 211 -5.84 -15.44 -6.26
N LYS A 212 -6.41 -16.35 -7.04
CA LYS A 212 -7.82 -16.75 -6.87
C LYS A 212 -8.11 -17.27 -5.47
N GLU A 213 -7.25 -18.13 -4.94
CA GLU A 213 -7.41 -18.66 -3.58
C GLU A 213 -7.41 -17.58 -2.50
N PHE A 214 -6.62 -16.51 -2.66
CA PHE A 214 -6.61 -15.40 -1.72
C PHE A 214 -7.95 -14.62 -1.74
N PHE A 215 -8.48 -14.34 -2.94
CA PHE A 215 -9.71 -13.55 -3.10
C PHE A 215 -11.00 -14.38 -2.91
N LYS A 216 -10.88 -15.68 -2.67
CA LYS A 216 -12.01 -16.56 -2.42
C LYS A 216 -12.53 -16.33 -0.99
N LEU A 217 -13.71 -15.72 -0.88
CA LEU A 217 -14.37 -15.47 0.42
C LEU A 217 -15.20 -16.67 0.93
N ASP A 218 -15.47 -17.64 0.06
CA ASP A 218 -16.25 -18.85 0.36
C ASP A 218 -15.74 -20.03 -0.50
N GLU A 219 -16.39 -21.19 -0.40
CA GLU A 219 -15.97 -22.39 -1.13
C GLU A 219 -16.29 -22.36 -2.63
N GLN A 220 -17.02 -21.36 -3.14
CA GLN A 220 -17.40 -21.28 -4.54
C GLN A 220 -16.31 -20.61 -5.38
N ASP A 221 -15.95 -21.26 -6.49
CA ASP A 221 -14.98 -20.74 -7.44
C ASP A 221 -15.63 -19.78 -8.44
N ASP A 222 -14.84 -18.84 -8.97
CA ASP A 222 -15.26 -17.87 -9.98
C ASP A 222 -14.03 -17.38 -10.79
N THR A 223 -14.24 -16.51 -11.76
CA THR A 223 -13.16 -15.75 -12.40
C THR A 223 -12.45 -14.86 -11.38
N LEU A 224 -11.14 -14.66 -11.54
CA LEU A 224 -10.37 -13.78 -10.65
C LEU A 224 -10.98 -12.38 -10.56
N SER A 225 -11.49 -11.84 -11.68
CA SER A 225 -12.12 -10.51 -11.71
C SER A 225 -13.33 -10.41 -10.79
N ASN A 226 -14.19 -11.44 -10.75
CA ASN A 226 -15.36 -11.45 -9.89
C ASN A 226 -14.97 -11.61 -8.41
N LEU A 227 -14.01 -12.49 -8.10
CA LEU A 227 -13.49 -12.68 -6.75
C LEU A 227 -12.89 -11.37 -6.20
N VAL A 228 -12.06 -10.69 -7.00
CA VAL A 228 -11.46 -9.39 -6.65
C VAL A 228 -12.52 -8.31 -6.48
N SER A 229 -13.55 -8.26 -7.34
CA SER A 229 -14.66 -7.30 -7.20
C SER A 229 -15.41 -7.52 -5.89
N LYS A 230 -15.81 -8.76 -5.59
CA LYS A 230 -16.52 -9.13 -4.37
C LYS A 230 -15.71 -8.80 -3.11
N TYR A 231 -14.40 -9.07 -3.14
CA TYR A 231 -13.49 -8.72 -2.05
C TYR A 231 -13.41 -7.20 -1.83
N ASN A 232 -13.21 -6.41 -2.90
CA ASN A 232 -13.16 -4.95 -2.81
C ASN A 232 -14.49 -4.35 -2.34
N VAL A 233 -15.64 -4.86 -2.81
CA VAL A 233 -16.96 -4.43 -2.32
C VAL A 233 -17.15 -4.74 -0.84
N THR A 234 -16.63 -5.88 -0.36
CA THR A 234 -16.64 -6.22 1.08
C THR A 234 -15.82 -5.20 1.89
N LEU A 235 -14.61 -4.86 1.44
CA LEU A 235 -13.77 -3.84 2.08
C LEU A 235 -14.43 -2.46 2.09
N LEU A 236 -14.98 -2.05 0.95
CA LEU A 236 -15.70 -0.78 0.82
C LEU A 236 -16.91 -0.73 1.75
N SER A 237 -17.68 -1.82 1.84
CA SER A 237 -18.86 -1.91 2.71
C SER A 237 -18.49 -1.83 4.20
N LYS A 238 -17.40 -2.50 4.60
CA LYS A 238 -16.85 -2.42 5.97
C LYS A 238 -16.42 -0.99 6.32
N ASN A 239 -15.82 -0.26 5.38
CA ASN A 239 -15.28 1.07 5.58
C ASN A 239 -16.21 2.22 5.14
N LYS A 240 -17.45 1.91 4.75
CA LYS A 240 -18.32 2.85 4.02
C LYS A 240 -18.60 4.17 4.73
N GLN A 241 -18.65 4.18 6.06
CA GLN A 241 -18.86 5.41 6.82
C GLN A 241 -17.61 6.32 6.77
N ALA A 242 -16.42 5.74 6.96
CA ALA A 242 -15.15 6.46 6.86
C ALA A 242 -14.88 6.98 5.44
N MET A 243 -15.46 6.34 4.42
CA MET A 243 -15.29 6.70 3.00
C MET A 243 -16.46 7.50 2.41
N ALA A 244 -17.49 7.79 3.21
CA ALA A 244 -18.67 8.52 2.75
C ALA A 244 -18.36 9.99 2.45
N ILE A 245 -18.93 10.49 1.37
CA ILE A 245 -18.98 11.89 0.97
C ILE A 245 -20.42 12.29 0.68
N GLU A 246 -20.72 13.59 0.64
CA GLU A 246 -22.04 14.11 0.35
C GLU A 246 -21.99 15.13 -0.79
N TYR A 247 -23.02 15.14 -1.62
CA TYR A 247 -23.21 16.11 -2.70
C TYR A 247 -24.69 16.42 -2.87
N GLU A 248 -25.08 17.68 -2.69
CA GLU A 248 -26.45 18.20 -2.81
C GLU A 248 -27.48 17.34 -2.05
N GLY A 249 -27.13 16.89 -0.83
CA GLY A 249 -27.98 16.03 0.02
C GLY A 249 -27.95 14.54 -0.35
N HIS A 250 -27.20 14.14 -1.38
CA HIS A 250 -27.01 12.75 -1.73
C HIS A 250 -25.73 12.19 -1.10
N LYS A 251 -25.87 11.09 -0.36
CA LYS A 251 -24.75 10.30 0.17
C LYS A 251 -24.08 9.47 -0.94
N GLY A 252 -22.75 9.53 -1.04
CA GLY A 252 -21.96 8.70 -1.93
C GLY A 252 -20.69 8.16 -1.26
N ILE A 253 -20.00 7.24 -1.93
CA ILE A 253 -18.70 6.70 -1.49
C ILE A 253 -17.59 7.22 -2.40
N LEU A 254 -16.45 7.58 -1.80
CA LEU A 254 -15.26 8.02 -2.51
C LEU A 254 -14.20 6.92 -2.55
N THR A 255 -13.73 6.58 -3.74
CA THR A 255 -12.57 5.72 -3.96
C THR A 255 -11.45 6.46 -4.68
N TYR A 256 -10.25 5.89 -4.61
CA TYR A 256 -9.05 6.47 -5.19
C TYR A 256 -8.23 5.45 -5.98
N ASN A 257 -8.13 5.61 -7.29
CA ASN A 257 -7.45 4.67 -8.19
C ASN A 257 -7.93 3.20 -8.00
N ILE A 258 -9.23 2.95 -7.78
CA ILE A 258 -9.71 1.60 -7.44
C ILE A 258 -9.65 0.61 -8.63
N GLY A 259 -9.72 1.12 -9.87
CA GLY A 259 -9.85 0.28 -11.06
C GLY A 259 -11.23 -0.37 -11.19
N ASN A 260 -11.58 -0.89 -12.38
CA ASN A 260 -12.86 -1.59 -12.63
C ASN A 260 -14.12 -0.89 -12.08
N VAL A 261 -14.13 0.46 -12.10
CA VAL A 261 -15.14 1.32 -11.43
C VAL A 261 -16.57 0.96 -11.79
N SER A 262 -16.82 0.52 -13.03
CA SER A 262 -18.16 0.14 -13.47
C SER A 262 -18.70 -1.12 -12.78
N ILE A 263 -17.84 -2.12 -12.53
CA ILE A 263 -18.25 -3.38 -11.88
C ILE A 263 -18.36 -3.12 -10.37
N ILE A 264 -17.26 -2.68 -9.75
CA ILE A 264 -17.19 -2.44 -8.30
C ILE A 264 -18.24 -1.42 -7.86
N GLY A 265 -18.39 -0.32 -8.59
CA GLY A 265 -19.34 0.73 -8.23
C GLY A 265 -20.80 0.29 -8.34
N ASN A 266 -21.14 -0.52 -9.33
CA ASN A 266 -22.49 -1.07 -9.47
C ASN A 266 -22.81 -2.07 -8.35
N ASP A 267 -21.89 -2.98 -8.05
CA ASP A 267 -22.09 -4.01 -7.03
C ASP A 267 -22.16 -3.38 -5.63
N PHE A 268 -21.28 -2.41 -5.33
CA PHE A 268 -21.34 -1.64 -4.10
C PHE A 268 -22.69 -0.94 -3.90
N LEU A 269 -23.22 -0.27 -4.94
CA LEU A 269 -24.49 0.47 -4.85
C LEU A 269 -25.72 -0.45 -4.75
N LYS A 270 -25.62 -1.70 -5.20
CA LYS A 270 -26.65 -2.72 -5.00
C LYS A 270 -26.65 -3.22 -3.55
N GLU A 271 -25.46 -3.50 -2.99
CA GLU A 271 -25.32 -4.01 -1.62
C GLU A 271 -25.56 -2.93 -0.56
N ASN A 272 -25.22 -1.67 -0.85
CA ASN A 272 -25.30 -0.54 0.07
C ASN A 272 -26.38 0.44 -0.39
N SER A 273 -27.64 0.05 -0.23
CA SER A 273 -28.78 0.85 -0.67
C SER A 273 -28.92 2.22 0.02
N ASP A 274 -28.21 2.48 1.11
CA ASP A 274 -28.12 3.81 1.74
C ASP A 274 -27.22 4.80 0.98
N PHE A 275 -26.48 4.34 -0.03
CA PHE A 275 -25.65 5.16 -0.90
C PHE A 275 -26.35 5.40 -2.25
N HIS A 276 -26.17 6.61 -2.78
CA HIS A 276 -26.81 7.09 -4.01
C HIS A 276 -25.86 7.10 -5.21
N PHE A 277 -24.57 7.37 -4.96
CA PHE A 277 -23.53 7.36 -6.00
C PHE A 277 -22.20 6.79 -5.49
N PHE A 278 -21.39 6.37 -6.43
CA PHE A 278 -20.02 5.91 -6.25
C PHE A 278 -19.12 6.83 -7.07
N MET A 279 -18.06 7.38 -6.47
CA MET A 279 -17.12 8.27 -7.13
C MET A 279 -15.71 7.74 -6.97
N ASP A 280 -15.04 7.46 -8.08
CA ASP A 280 -13.60 7.19 -8.11
C ASP A 280 -12.86 8.41 -8.64
N VAL A 281 -11.79 8.80 -7.93
CA VAL A 281 -10.84 9.83 -8.36
C VAL A 281 -9.50 9.15 -8.65
N THR A 282 -8.80 9.57 -9.70
CA THR A 282 -7.47 9.03 -10.00
C THR A 282 -6.36 10.03 -9.75
N SER A 283 -5.11 9.56 -9.67
CA SER A 283 -3.92 10.42 -9.63
C SER A 283 -3.79 11.33 -10.86
N ARG A 284 -4.43 10.94 -11.98
CA ARG A 284 -4.54 11.75 -13.20
C ARG A 284 -5.68 12.77 -13.15
N LYS A 285 -6.26 13.00 -11.96
CA LYS A 285 -7.36 13.94 -11.69
C LYS A 285 -8.68 13.59 -12.37
N THR A 286 -8.80 12.42 -12.98
CA THR A 286 -10.06 12.00 -13.61
C THR A 286 -11.04 11.58 -12.54
N ILE A 287 -12.32 11.93 -12.72
CA ILE A 287 -13.41 11.43 -11.88
C ILE A 287 -14.29 10.48 -12.70
N SER A 288 -14.66 9.35 -12.09
CA SER A 288 -15.64 8.40 -12.62
C SER A 288 -16.75 8.23 -11.61
N ILE A 289 -17.98 8.55 -12.01
CA ILE A 289 -19.14 8.52 -11.12
C ILE A 289 -20.14 7.48 -11.64
N ARG A 290 -20.67 6.66 -10.74
CA ARG A 290 -21.74 5.69 -11.00
C ARG A 290 -22.91 5.96 -10.07
N ALA A 291 -24.12 5.68 -10.55
CA ALA A 291 -25.34 5.69 -9.75
C ALA A 291 -26.24 4.51 -10.16
N ASN A 292 -27.22 4.21 -9.31
CA ASN A 292 -28.19 3.14 -9.53
C ASN A 292 -29.62 3.72 -9.63
N GLY A 293 -29.80 4.74 -10.47
CA GLY A 293 -31.09 5.40 -10.75
C GLY A 293 -31.54 6.44 -9.72
N LYS A 294 -30.85 6.56 -8.58
CA LYS A 294 -31.25 7.44 -7.46
C LYS A 294 -30.83 8.90 -7.64
N VAL A 295 -29.81 9.16 -8.44
CA VAL A 295 -29.27 10.50 -8.70
C VAL A 295 -28.72 10.57 -10.12
N ASP A 296 -28.92 11.70 -10.79
CA ASP A 296 -28.39 11.96 -12.13
C ASP A 296 -26.93 12.46 -12.03
N VAL A 297 -25.98 11.52 -12.19
CA VAL A 297 -24.55 11.82 -12.05
C VAL A 297 -23.97 12.60 -13.22
N SER A 298 -24.71 12.76 -14.32
CA SER A 298 -24.25 13.58 -15.46
C SER A 298 -24.15 15.05 -15.08
N LYS A 299 -25.13 15.54 -14.30
CA LYS A 299 -25.13 16.90 -13.77
C LYS A 299 -24.04 17.12 -12.73
N MET A 300 -23.81 16.12 -11.88
CA MET A 300 -22.72 16.13 -10.90
C MET A 300 -21.35 16.22 -11.61
N ALA A 301 -21.12 15.39 -12.63
CA ALA A 301 -19.90 15.41 -13.41
C ALA A 301 -19.68 16.74 -14.14
N ALA A 302 -20.73 17.32 -14.72
CA ALA A 302 -20.67 18.62 -15.37
C ALA A 302 -20.25 19.74 -14.40
N LYS A 303 -20.83 19.77 -13.19
CA LYS A 303 -20.53 20.80 -12.19
C LYS A 303 -19.14 20.63 -11.55
N LEU A 304 -18.79 19.42 -11.15
CA LEU A 304 -17.53 19.16 -10.44
C LEU A 304 -16.32 19.21 -11.37
N GLY A 305 -16.40 18.48 -12.49
CA GLY A 305 -15.25 18.20 -13.36
C GLY A 305 -15.38 18.66 -14.80
N ASN A 306 -16.31 19.59 -15.10
CA ASN A 306 -16.62 20.03 -16.47
C ASN A 306 -16.84 18.85 -17.44
N GLY A 307 -17.44 17.78 -16.92
CA GLY A 307 -17.63 16.52 -17.62
C GLY A 307 -19.08 16.26 -18.00
N GLY A 308 -19.44 14.97 -18.11
CA GLY A 308 -20.78 14.53 -18.47
C GLY A 308 -20.85 13.03 -18.75
N GLY A 309 -21.98 12.59 -19.29
CA GLY A 309 -22.23 11.18 -19.61
C GLY A 309 -23.70 10.81 -19.43
N HIS A 310 -23.95 9.54 -19.15
CA HIS A 310 -25.30 9.04 -18.87
C HIS A 310 -25.71 9.32 -17.42
N PRO A 311 -27.02 9.39 -17.12
CA PRO A 311 -27.51 9.66 -15.76
C PRO A 311 -26.99 8.70 -14.68
N ASN A 312 -26.61 7.48 -15.04
CA ASN A 312 -26.05 6.47 -14.11
C ASN A 312 -24.54 6.23 -14.26
N ALA A 313 -23.89 6.84 -15.25
CA ALA A 313 -22.47 6.66 -15.51
C ALA A 313 -21.90 7.88 -16.23
N SER A 314 -21.11 8.67 -15.51
CA SER A 314 -20.51 9.90 -16.01
C SER A 314 -19.09 10.06 -15.52
N GLY A 315 -18.36 10.99 -16.12
CA GLY A 315 -16.99 11.29 -15.71
C GLY A 315 -16.57 12.70 -16.10
N GLY A 316 -15.40 13.11 -15.63
CA GLY A 316 -14.85 14.45 -15.87
C GLY A 316 -13.42 14.57 -15.36
N LEU A 317 -12.93 15.81 -15.30
CA LEU A 317 -11.58 16.13 -14.85
C LEU A 317 -11.62 17.15 -13.72
N LEU A 318 -11.08 16.79 -12.56
CA LEU A 318 -11.05 17.64 -11.37
C LEU A 318 -9.75 18.46 -11.35
N ASN A 319 -9.70 19.55 -12.13
CA ASN A 319 -8.47 20.33 -12.33
C ASN A 319 -7.80 20.82 -11.02
N SER A 320 -8.60 21.16 -10.00
CA SER A 320 -8.13 21.62 -8.69
C SER A 320 -7.58 20.49 -7.81
N PHE A 321 -7.82 19.23 -8.17
CA PHE A 321 -7.29 18.08 -7.44
C PHE A 321 -5.77 17.99 -7.60
N LYS A 322 -5.11 17.63 -6.51
CA LYS A 322 -3.69 17.28 -6.45
C LYS A 322 -3.60 15.85 -5.91
N ASP A 323 -2.76 15.06 -6.55
CA ASP A 323 -2.42 13.70 -6.10
C ASP A 323 -1.94 13.71 -4.65
N GLY A 324 -2.12 12.58 -3.97
CA GLY A 324 -1.76 12.37 -2.58
C GLY A 324 -1.52 10.91 -2.26
N PHE A 325 -0.89 10.66 -1.11
CA PHE A 325 -0.48 9.32 -0.69
C PHE A 325 -1.26 8.81 0.53
N ILE A 326 -1.97 9.70 1.22
CA ILE A 326 -2.83 9.42 2.37
C ILE A 326 -4.30 9.60 1.96
N TYR A 327 -5.11 8.54 2.11
CA TYR A 327 -6.51 8.55 1.68
C TYR A 327 -7.34 9.64 2.38
N ASN A 328 -7.11 9.87 3.67
CA ASN A 328 -7.86 10.87 4.43
C ASN A 328 -7.62 12.30 3.91
N ASP A 329 -6.40 12.61 3.47
CA ASP A 329 -6.07 13.91 2.87
C ASP A 329 -6.70 14.06 1.49
N ILE A 330 -6.69 12.98 0.69
CA ILE A 330 -7.40 12.93 -0.60
C ILE A 330 -8.89 13.19 -0.39
N LYS A 331 -9.51 12.48 0.56
CA LYS A 331 -10.94 12.64 0.88
C LYS A 331 -11.25 14.07 1.34
N LYS A 332 -10.43 14.63 2.23
CA LYS A 332 -10.58 16.01 2.69
C LYS A 332 -10.54 16.98 1.51
N GLN A 333 -9.58 16.83 0.61
CA GLN A 333 -9.48 17.66 -0.58
C GLN A 333 -10.71 17.55 -1.49
N ILE A 334 -11.27 16.35 -1.67
CA ILE A 334 -12.49 16.15 -2.46
C ILE A 334 -13.70 16.82 -1.80
N ASN A 335 -13.86 16.69 -0.49
CA ASN A 335 -14.91 17.39 0.25
C ASN A 335 -14.79 18.91 0.11
N ASP A 336 -13.59 19.46 0.25
CA ASP A 336 -13.35 20.90 0.09
C ASP A 336 -13.71 21.36 -1.34
N ILE A 337 -13.38 20.57 -2.35
CA ILE A 337 -13.74 20.86 -3.75
C ILE A 337 -15.26 20.82 -3.94
N ILE A 338 -15.96 19.80 -3.41
CA ILE A 338 -17.42 19.71 -3.48
C ILE A 338 -18.08 20.94 -2.84
N LEU A 339 -17.71 21.25 -1.59
CA LEU A 339 -18.25 22.40 -0.86
C LEU A 339 -18.03 23.72 -1.62
N SER A 340 -16.84 23.91 -2.19
CA SER A 340 -16.53 25.11 -2.98
C SER A 340 -17.41 25.27 -4.23
N LYS A 341 -17.85 24.15 -4.81
CA LYS A 341 -18.69 24.12 -6.02
C LYS A 341 -20.17 24.32 -5.68
N GLU A 342 -20.64 23.79 -4.55
CA GLU A 342 -22.00 24.00 -4.07
C GLU A 342 -22.25 25.47 -3.68
N LEU A 343 -21.30 26.08 -2.96
CA LEU A 343 -21.41 27.49 -2.55
C LEU A 343 -21.46 28.47 -3.73
N LYS A 344 -20.83 28.13 -4.86
CA LYS A 344 -20.88 28.95 -6.09
C LYS A 344 -22.22 28.88 -6.81
N ASN A 345 -23.03 27.84 -6.56
CA ASN A 345 -24.35 27.65 -7.18
C ASN A 345 -25.50 28.19 -6.32
N GLY A 346 -25.25 28.47 -5.03
CA GLY A 346 -26.20 29.14 -4.14
C GLY A 346 -26.21 30.67 -4.26
N LYS A 347 -25.41 31.23 -5.16
CA LYS A 347 -25.44 32.63 -5.62
C LYS A 347 -25.86 32.65 -7.08
#